data_AF-A0AAV0CNF2-F1
#
_entry.id   AF-A0AAV0CNF2-F1
#
_cell.length_a   1.000
_cell.length_b   1.000
_cell.length_c   1.000
_cell.angle_alpha   90.00
_cell.angle_beta   90.00
_cell.angle_gamma   90.00
#
_symmetry.space_group_name_H-M   'P 1'
#
loop_
_entity.id
_entity.type
_entity.pdbx_description
1 polymer ?
#
loop_
_entity_poly.entity_id
_entity_poly.type
_entity_poly.pdbx_seq_one_letter_code
_entity_poly.pdbx_strand_id
1 'polypeptide(L)'
;MAYTRPVQTAYEGPDLAGEIAAALSAASIVFREDSEYSSKLSKGAETVFAFARDSGKRSTYSRGNPYIEPYYNSTGYFDEYIWAAVWLYYSTGNSSYLSLATDYEIAMNANALVVVPDLGVLSWDNKLPGAMLLLTRLRIHLNPGYPYEELLQSYHNVTTLTMCSYLRQFNVFNFTAGGLIQLNHGEGQPLQYVVNAAFLASLFADYLEATFIPGMNCGPHYIPLDVLRDFASSQINYILGDNPLKFSYVVGYGSRFSKHVHHRGASIPNNEIKYSCTQGWKWRDTREPNPNNIIGAMVGGPNRFDQFQDLRTSYKYTEPTLVGNAGLVAALVSLTNSGSSGVDKNNIFSGVPPLYPTTPPPPPPWRP
;
A
#
# COMPACT_ATOMS: atom_id res chain seq x y z
N MET A 1 17.93 -17.34 -22.99
CA MET A 1 16.89 -16.41 -23.48
C MET A 1 17.54 -15.58 -24.58
N ALA A 2 16.99 -15.61 -25.81
CA ALA A 2 17.59 -14.97 -26.98
C ALA A 2 16.71 -13.81 -27.48
N TYR A 3 16.31 -12.92 -26.59
CA TYR A 3 15.61 -11.67 -26.94
C TYR A 3 16.28 -10.51 -26.22
N THR A 4 16.27 -9.34 -26.85
CA THR A 4 16.85 -8.11 -26.29
C THR A 4 16.06 -7.69 -25.06
N ARG A 5 16.78 -7.28 -24.00
CA ARG A 5 16.20 -6.70 -22.79
C ARG A 5 16.70 -5.26 -22.70
N PRO A 6 16.12 -4.33 -23.48
CA PRO A 6 16.59 -2.96 -23.53
C PRO A 6 16.44 -2.30 -22.16
N VAL A 7 17.40 -1.45 -21.82
CA VAL A 7 17.34 -0.56 -20.66
C VAL A 7 17.07 0.84 -21.19
N GLN A 8 16.14 1.55 -20.56
CA GLN A 8 15.82 2.93 -20.87
C GLN A 8 16.32 3.82 -19.73
N THR A 9 16.93 4.95 -20.08
CA THR A 9 17.28 5.98 -19.10
C THR A 9 16.08 6.91 -18.92
N ALA A 10 15.65 7.10 -17.68
CA ALA A 10 14.66 8.11 -17.33
C ALA A 10 15.38 9.42 -16.93
N TYR A 11 15.11 10.50 -17.66
CA TYR A 11 15.63 11.84 -17.36
C TYR A 11 14.64 12.67 -16.55
N GLU A 12 13.39 12.24 -16.55
CA GLU A 12 12.23 12.79 -15.83
C GLU A 12 11.44 11.61 -15.27
N GLY A 13 10.65 11.83 -14.22
CA GLY A 13 9.88 10.76 -13.56
C GLY A 13 9.84 10.92 -12.05
N PRO A 14 9.25 12.02 -11.55
CA PRO A 14 9.18 12.31 -10.12
C PRO A 14 8.31 11.31 -9.35
N ASP A 15 7.31 10.73 -10.01
CA ASP A 15 6.48 9.63 -9.53
C ASP A 15 7.32 8.38 -9.23
N LEU A 16 8.00 7.85 -10.25
CA LEU A 16 8.86 6.66 -10.10
C LEU A 16 9.98 6.92 -9.08
N ALA A 17 10.63 8.09 -9.16
CA ALA A 17 11.68 8.46 -8.22
C ALA A 17 11.17 8.65 -6.79
N GLY A 18 9.98 9.22 -6.61
CA GLY A 18 9.32 9.36 -5.32
C GLY A 18 9.02 8.00 -4.68
N GLU A 19 8.44 7.06 -5.42
CA GLU A 19 8.18 5.71 -4.92
C GLU A 19 9.48 4.97 -4.53
N ILE A 20 10.55 5.11 -5.33
CA ILE A 20 11.86 4.55 -4.98
C ILE A 20 12.40 5.18 -3.70
N ALA A 21 12.29 6.50 -3.53
CA ALA A 21 12.74 7.18 -2.33
C ALA A 21 11.94 6.75 -1.08
N ALA A 22 10.63 6.56 -1.22
CA ALA A 22 9.77 6.03 -0.17
C ALA A 22 10.19 4.61 0.23
N ALA A 23 10.38 3.72 -0.74
CA ALA A 23 10.80 2.34 -0.50
C ALA A 23 12.17 2.24 0.18
N LEU A 24 13.16 3.03 -0.28
CA LEU A 24 14.49 3.08 0.32
C LEU A 24 14.45 3.65 1.75
N SER A 25 13.62 4.66 2.00
CA SER A 25 13.43 5.25 3.33
C SER A 25 12.73 4.30 4.30
N ALA A 26 11.67 3.61 3.86
CA ALA A 26 11.01 2.59 4.67
C ALA A 26 11.98 1.44 5.00
N ALA A 27 12.77 1.00 4.01
CA ALA A 27 13.77 -0.04 4.21
C ALA A 27 14.88 0.40 5.18
N SER A 28 15.34 1.65 5.15
CA SER A 28 16.38 2.12 6.07
C SER A 28 15.93 2.07 7.53
N ILE A 29 14.64 2.28 7.81
CA ILE A 29 14.04 2.12 9.14
C ILE A 29 14.03 0.64 9.55
N VAL A 30 13.62 -0.26 8.65
CA VAL A 30 13.60 -1.71 8.92
C VAL A 30 15.00 -2.24 9.21
N PHE A 31 16.00 -1.83 8.42
CA PHE A 31 17.39 -2.27 8.54
C PHE A 31 18.24 -1.41 9.49
N ARG A 32 17.63 -0.61 10.38
CA ARG A 32 18.35 0.31 11.28
C ARG A 32 19.43 -0.33 12.15
N GLU A 33 19.32 -1.63 12.46
CA GLU A 33 20.31 -2.37 13.24
C GLU A 33 21.60 -2.64 12.45
N ASP A 34 21.50 -2.68 11.11
CA ASP A 34 22.64 -2.62 10.20
C ASP A 34 22.87 -1.15 9.81
N SER A 35 23.63 -0.43 10.64
CA SER A 35 23.82 1.00 10.47
C SER A 35 24.46 1.39 9.13
N GLU A 36 25.35 0.56 8.58
CA GLU A 36 25.99 0.83 7.30
C GLU A 36 24.97 0.70 6.16
N TYR A 37 24.21 -0.38 6.15
CA TYR A 37 23.20 -0.60 5.12
C TYR A 37 22.05 0.40 5.22
N SER A 38 21.55 0.66 6.44
CA SER A 38 20.53 1.68 6.70
C SER A 38 20.98 3.06 6.21
N SER A 39 22.21 3.49 6.53
CA SER A 39 22.74 4.77 6.07
C SER A 39 22.84 4.83 4.54
N LYS A 40 23.25 3.74 3.88
CA LYS A 40 23.32 3.65 2.43
C LYS A 40 21.93 3.78 1.78
N LEU A 41 20.92 3.12 2.34
CA LEU A 41 19.54 3.21 1.88
C LEU A 41 19.00 4.64 2.05
N SER A 42 19.19 5.24 3.23
CA SER A 42 18.78 6.62 3.52
C SER A 42 19.43 7.60 2.54
N LYS A 43 20.73 7.46 2.29
CA LYS A 43 21.43 8.34 1.34
C LYS A 43 20.93 8.18 -0.10
N GLY A 44 20.63 6.94 -0.49
CA GLY A 44 19.99 6.64 -1.77
C GLY A 44 18.62 7.31 -1.89
N ALA A 45 17.80 7.23 -0.84
CA ALA A 45 16.48 7.86 -0.80
C ALA A 45 16.55 9.38 -0.99
N GLU A 46 17.42 10.07 -0.23
CA GLU A 46 17.62 11.52 -0.37
C GLU A 46 18.08 11.90 -1.78
N THR A 47 18.97 11.10 -2.38
CA THR A 47 19.52 11.35 -3.72
C THR A 47 18.44 11.23 -4.79
N VAL A 48 17.65 10.16 -4.75
CA VAL A 48 16.58 9.93 -5.73
C VAL A 48 15.43 10.93 -5.52
N PHE A 49 15.13 11.31 -4.28
CA PHE A 49 14.12 12.34 -4.02
C PHE A 49 14.55 13.73 -4.48
N ALA A 50 15.84 14.07 -4.36
CA ALA A 50 16.37 15.30 -4.94
C ALA A 50 16.19 15.32 -6.46
N PHE A 51 16.38 14.19 -7.15
CA PHE A 51 16.05 14.05 -8.57
C PHE A 51 14.54 14.25 -8.81
N ALA A 52 13.66 13.66 -7.99
CA ALA A 52 12.22 13.82 -8.12
C ALA A 52 11.76 15.28 -7.96
N ARG A 53 12.41 16.05 -7.09
CA ARG A 53 12.01 17.44 -6.79
C ARG A 53 12.59 18.50 -7.73
N ASP A 54 13.57 18.12 -8.55
CA ASP A 54 14.20 18.97 -9.56
C ASP A 54 13.13 19.58 -10.49
N SER A 55 13.10 20.91 -10.58
CA SER A 55 12.10 21.63 -11.38
C SER A 55 12.20 21.34 -12.87
N GLY A 56 13.39 20.95 -13.36
CA GLY A 56 13.60 20.58 -14.76
C GLY A 56 13.17 19.16 -15.13
N LYS A 57 12.62 18.38 -14.18
CA LYS A 57 12.37 16.93 -14.37
C LYS A 57 10.93 16.51 -14.09
N ARG A 58 9.98 17.45 -14.12
CA ARG A 58 8.61 17.28 -13.64
C ARG A 58 7.62 16.81 -14.71
N SER A 59 7.94 15.73 -15.40
CA SER A 59 6.98 14.94 -16.20
C SER A 59 6.90 13.51 -15.67
N THR A 60 5.71 12.92 -15.69
CA THR A 60 5.51 11.53 -15.27
C THR A 60 6.39 10.58 -16.09
N TYR A 61 6.91 9.53 -15.44
CA TYR A 61 7.88 8.61 -16.05
C TYR A 61 7.31 7.84 -17.26
N SER A 62 5.98 7.70 -17.32
CA SER A 62 5.28 6.97 -18.38
C SER A 62 4.92 7.84 -19.59
N ARG A 63 4.88 9.17 -19.46
CA ARG A 63 4.29 10.06 -20.47
C ARG A 63 4.95 9.91 -21.84
N GLY A 64 4.16 9.49 -22.84
CA GLY A 64 4.64 9.35 -24.21
C GLY A 64 5.66 8.22 -24.38
N ASN A 65 5.83 7.35 -23.38
CA ASN A 65 6.71 6.19 -23.46
C ASN A 65 5.91 4.96 -23.90
N PRO A 66 6.06 4.50 -25.16
CA PRO A 66 5.23 3.42 -25.72
C PRO A 66 5.49 2.05 -25.06
N TYR A 67 6.55 1.91 -24.28
CA TYR A 67 6.90 0.68 -23.57
C TYR A 67 6.40 0.64 -22.12
N ILE A 68 5.98 1.78 -21.56
CA ILE A 68 5.57 1.92 -20.16
C ILE A 68 4.09 2.28 -20.06
N GLU A 69 3.65 3.30 -20.80
CA GLU A 69 2.30 3.85 -20.76
C GLU A 69 1.19 2.80 -20.92
N PRO A 70 1.30 1.78 -21.80
CA PRO A 70 0.25 0.76 -21.91
C PRO A 70 0.11 -0.19 -20.71
N TYR A 71 1.06 -0.16 -19.77
CA TYR A 71 1.14 -1.12 -18.66
C TYR A 71 1.00 -0.45 -17.29
N TYR A 72 1.84 0.54 -17.02
CA TYR A 72 1.87 1.27 -15.75
C TYR A 72 1.89 2.78 -16.04
N ASN A 73 0.79 3.28 -16.59
CA ASN A 73 0.66 4.72 -16.83
C ASN A 73 0.45 5.49 -15.53
N SER A 74 1.39 6.37 -15.21
CA SER A 74 1.24 7.28 -14.08
C SER A 74 0.19 8.35 -14.35
N THR A 75 -0.67 8.60 -13.36
CA THR A 75 -1.68 9.68 -13.42
C THR A 75 -1.22 11.00 -12.80
N GLY A 76 -0.12 10.99 -12.06
CA GLY A 76 0.37 12.14 -11.31
C GLY A 76 1.67 11.84 -10.57
N TYR A 77 2.17 12.83 -9.83
CA TYR A 77 3.37 12.65 -8.99
C TYR A 77 3.33 13.42 -7.67
N PHE A 78 2.25 14.19 -7.44
CA PHE A 78 2.17 15.05 -6.26
C PHE A 78 1.85 14.23 -5.00
N ASP A 79 1.12 13.13 -5.12
CA ASP A 79 0.93 12.16 -4.06
C ASP A 79 2.23 11.38 -3.76
N GLU A 80 3.05 11.05 -4.76
CA GLU A 80 4.40 10.51 -4.52
C GLU A 80 5.32 11.49 -3.78
N TYR A 81 5.17 12.81 -4.00
CA TYR A 81 5.91 13.79 -3.19
C TYR A 81 5.53 13.71 -1.71
N ILE A 82 4.24 13.63 -1.40
CA ILE A 82 3.78 13.53 0.00
C ILE A 82 4.23 12.19 0.59
N TRP A 83 4.05 11.09 -0.15
CA TRP A 83 4.44 9.73 0.23
C TRP A 83 5.94 9.61 0.53
N ALA A 84 6.80 10.07 -0.38
CA ALA A 84 8.24 10.02 -0.19
C ALA A 84 8.70 10.96 0.94
N ALA A 85 8.12 12.16 1.02
CA ALA A 85 8.49 13.13 2.05
C ALA A 85 8.15 12.64 3.46
N VAL A 86 7.00 12.01 3.69
CA VAL A 86 6.69 11.46 5.02
C VAL A 86 7.64 10.31 5.39
N TRP A 87 7.97 9.41 4.46
CA TRP A 87 8.93 8.34 4.72
C TRP A 87 10.35 8.84 4.98
N LEU A 88 10.81 9.84 4.22
CA LEU A 88 12.09 10.50 4.44
C LEU A 88 12.14 11.21 5.79
N TYR A 89 11.05 11.86 6.19
CA TYR A 89 10.97 12.46 7.52
C TYR A 89 11.09 11.40 8.61
N TYR A 90 10.41 10.25 8.47
CA TYR A 90 10.49 9.17 9.46
C TYR A 90 11.89 8.57 9.57
N SER A 91 12.59 8.41 8.45
CA SER A 91 13.92 7.80 8.42
C SER A 91 15.05 8.75 8.82
N THR A 92 14.93 10.05 8.54
CA THR A 92 16.01 11.04 8.74
C THR A 92 15.78 12.04 9.87
N GLY A 93 14.52 12.24 10.26
CA GLY A 93 14.12 13.31 11.19
C GLY A 93 14.23 14.73 10.64
N ASN A 94 14.60 14.90 9.36
CA ASN A 94 14.78 16.20 8.75
C ASN A 94 13.42 16.88 8.51
N SER A 95 13.16 17.95 9.26
CA SER A 95 11.89 18.66 9.26
C SER A 95 11.53 19.30 7.91
N SER A 96 12.50 19.52 7.01
CA SER A 96 12.19 20.01 5.66
C SER A 96 11.28 19.04 4.88
N TYR A 97 11.40 17.74 5.13
CA TYR A 97 10.52 16.73 4.53
C TYR A 97 9.12 16.75 5.14
N LEU A 98 9.01 16.93 6.46
CA LEU A 98 7.69 17.11 7.08
C LEU A 98 7.00 18.37 6.54
N SER A 99 7.72 19.50 6.48
CA SER A 99 7.21 20.75 5.90
C SER A 99 6.72 20.57 4.47
N LEU A 100 7.40 19.75 3.66
CA LEU A 100 6.97 19.43 2.29
C LEU A 100 5.73 18.52 2.26
N ALA A 101 5.69 17.49 3.11
CA ALA A 101 4.54 16.59 3.21
C ALA A 101 3.28 17.31 3.71
N THR A 102 3.47 18.39 4.47
CA THR A 102 2.41 19.28 4.97
C THR A 102 2.36 20.63 4.24
N ASP A 103 2.86 20.71 3.01
CA ASP A 103 2.74 21.92 2.20
C ASP A 103 1.35 21.98 1.55
N TYR A 104 0.67 23.12 1.71
CA TYR A 104 -0.70 23.29 1.24
C TYR A 104 -0.80 23.23 -0.29
N GLU A 105 0.15 23.82 -1.03
CA GLU A 105 0.13 23.80 -2.48
C GLU A 105 0.38 22.38 -3.02
N ILE A 106 1.31 21.64 -2.42
CA ILE A 106 1.52 20.22 -2.75
C ILE A 106 0.25 19.40 -2.49
N ALA A 107 -0.40 19.60 -1.34
CA ALA A 107 -1.64 18.90 -0.99
C ALA A 107 -2.78 19.20 -1.97
N MET A 108 -2.94 20.46 -2.39
CA MET A 108 -3.94 20.87 -3.39
C MET A 108 -3.66 20.25 -4.75
N ASN A 109 -2.41 20.30 -5.22
CA ASN A 109 -2.02 19.69 -6.50
C ASN A 109 -2.17 18.17 -6.50
N ALA A 110 -2.03 17.53 -5.33
CA ALA A 110 -2.29 16.11 -5.14
C ALA A 110 -3.78 15.76 -4.99
N ASN A 111 -4.69 16.75 -4.93
CA ASN A 111 -6.09 16.57 -4.55
C ASN A 111 -6.30 15.89 -3.18
N ALA A 112 -5.35 16.03 -2.26
CA ALA A 112 -5.34 15.29 -0.99
C ALA A 112 -6.53 15.62 -0.07
N LEU A 113 -7.11 16.83 -0.19
CA LEU A 113 -8.28 17.24 0.60
C LEU A 113 -9.61 17.07 -0.14
N VAL A 114 -9.59 16.56 -1.38
CA VAL A 114 -10.79 16.30 -2.17
C VAL A 114 -11.38 14.95 -1.75
N VAL A 115 -12.58 14.96 -1.20
CA VAL A 115 -13.24 13.75 -0.71
C VAL A 115 -14.08 13.12 -1.82
N VAL A 116 -13.44 12.29 -2.66
CA VAL A 116 -14.11 11.43 -3.65
C VAL A 116 -13.67 9.98 -3.47
N PRO A 117 -14.54 8.99 -3.77
CA PRO A 117 -14.24 7.58 -3.49
C PRO A 117 -12.92 7.08 -4.10
N ASP A 118 -12.65 7.42 -5.36
CA ASP A 118 -11.47 6.92 -6.10
C ASP A 118 -10.14 7.35 -5.46
N LEU A 119 -10.06 8.57 -4.91
CA LEU A 119 -8.87 9.05 -4.21
C LEU A 119 -8.65 8.34 -2.86
N GLY A 120 -9.71 7.72 -2.31
CA GLY A 120 -9.66 6.88 -1.12
C GLY A 120 -9.18 5.44 -1.36
N VAL A 121 -8.78 5.09 -2.58
CA VAL A 121 -8.32 3.74 -2.94
C VAL A 121 -6.80 3.72 -3.14
N LEU A 122 -6.08 3.11 -2.19
CA LEU A 122 -4.63 2.95 -2.27
C LEU A 122 -4.26 1.98 -3.39
N SER A 123 -3.32 2.39 -4.25
CA SER A 123 -2.81 1.58 -5.34
C SER A 123 -1.33 1.87 -5.62
N TRP A 124 -0.77 1.21 -6.63
CA TRP A 124 0.58 1.53 -7.11
C TRP A 124 0.66 2.92 -7.76
N ASP A 125 -0.46 3.54 -8.12
CA ASP A 125 -0.54 4.83 -8.82
C ASP A 125 -1.13 5.96 -7.94
N ASN A 126 -1.88 5.62 -6.88
CA ASN A 126 -2.43 6.59 -5.93
C ASN A 126 -1.92 6.27 -4.51
N LYS A 127 -1.08 7.13 -3.96
CA LYS A 127 -0.49 6.99 -2.61
C LYS A 127 -1.21 7.75 -1.52
N LEU A 128 -2.19 8.59 -1.86
CA LEU A 128 -2.83 9.49 -0.90
C LEU A 128 -3.34 8.77 0.36
N PRO A 129 -4.09 7.65 0.27
CA PRO A 129 -4.62 7.02 1.48
C PRO A 129 -3.51 6.49 2.40
N GLY A 130 -2.41 5.99 1.82
CA GLY A 130 -1.25 5.53 2.57
C GLY A 130 -0.46 6.68 3.19
N ALA A 131 -0.18 7.73 2.42
CA ALA A 131 0.56 8.90 2.86
C ALA A 131 -0.17 9.64 3.98
N MET A 132 -1.48 9.86 3.82
CA MET A 132 -2.31 10.50 4.84
C MET A 132 -2.46 9.65 6.10
N LEU A 133 -2.49 8.31 5.98
CA LEU A 133 -2.50 7.42 7.15
C LEU A 133 -1.19 7.50 7.93
N LEU A 134 -0.03 7.60 7.27
CA LEU A 134 1.25 7.86 7.93
C LEU A 134 1.23 9.22 8.63
N LEU A 135 0.82 10.28 7.96
CA LEU A 135 0.74 11.61 8.57
C LEU A 135 -0.27 11.66 9.74
N THR A 136 -1.35 10.89 9.64
CA THR A 136 -2.29 10.67 10.74
C THR A 136 -1.62 9.99 11.94
N ARG A 137 -0.80 8.96 11.72
CA ARG A 137 0.00 8.34 12.77
C ARG A 137 0.86 9.36 13.48
N LEU A 138 1.59 10.18 12.72
CA LEU A 138 2.46 11.22 13.23
C LEU A 138 1.68 12.19 14.13
N ARG A 139 0.53 12.68 13.66
CA ARG A 139 -0.33 13.58 14.41
C ARG A 139 -0.80 12.97 15.73
N ILE A 140 -1.29 11.73 15.68
CA ILE A 140 -1.87 11.04 16.85
C ILE A 140 -0.80 10.68 17.89
N HIS A 141 0.39 10.26 17.45
CA HIS A 141 1.41 9.71 18.35
C HIS A 141 2.46 10.73 18.81
N LEU A 142 2.89 11.62 17.92
CA LEU A 142 3.95 12.60 18.23
C LEU A 142 3.41 14.02 18.41
N ASN A 143 2.25 14.34 17.84
CA ASN A 143 1.59 15.64 17.94
C ASN A 143 2.55 16.82 17.68
N PRO A 144 3.09 16.98 16.47
CA PRO A 144 4.14 17.97 16.20
C PRO A 144 3.69 19.43 16.34
N GLY A 145 2.39 19.71 16.43
CA GLY A 145 1.86 21.06 16.64
C GLY A 145 2.13 22.00 15.47
N TYR A 146 2.26 23.30 15.76
CA TYR A 146 2.52 24.33 14.76
C TYR A 146 3.91 24.15 14.11
N PRO A 147 4.06 24.34 12.78
CA PRO A 147 3.06 24.79 11.80
C PRO A 147 2.26 23.66 11.12
N TYR A 148 2.43 22.42 11.55
CA TYR A 148 1.96 21.24 10.83
C TYR A 148 0.50 20.86 11.13
N GLU A 149 -0.01 21.24 12.29
CA GLU A 149 -1.26 20.73 12.85
C GLU A 149 -2.48 20.90 11.93
N GLU A 150 -2.62 22.03 11.25
CA GLU A 150 -3.80 22.32 10.41
C GLU A 150 -3.96 21.30 9.27
N LEU A 151 -2.88 21.05 8.52
CA LEU A 151 -2.93 20.10 7.42
C LEU A 151 -2.94 18.65 7.91
N LEU A 152 -2.22 18.35 9.00
CA LEU A 152 -2.28 17.03 9.63
C LEU A 152 -3.70 16.70 10.13
N GLN A 153 -4.43 17.67 10.69
CA GLN A 153 -5.82 17.50 11.10
C GLN A 153 -6.71 17.22 9.89
N SER A 154 -6.48 17.94 8.79
CA SER A 154 -7.21 17.73 7.54
C SER A 154 -6.97 16.33 6.96
N TYR A 155 -5.72 15.86 6.92
CA TYR A 155 -5.38 14.49 6.51
C TYR A 155 -6.00 13.43 7.43
N HIS A 156 -6.03 13.66 8.74
CA HIS A 156 -6.70 12.77 9.68
C HIS A 156 -8.21 12.69 9.43
N ASN A 157 -8.86 13.82 9.13
CA ASN A 157 -10.28 13.86 8.79
C ASN A 157 -10.57 13.11 7.50
N VAL A 158 -9.78 13.33 6.44
CA VAL A 158 -9.94 12.61 5.17
C VAL A 158 -9.70 11.11 5.36
N THR A 159 -8.65 10.73 6.10
CA THR A 159 -8.36 9.33 6.45
C THR A 159 -9.54 8.67 7.18
N THR A 160 -10.13 9.37 8.16
CA THR A 160 -11.33 8.91 8.88
C THR A 160 -12.50 8.69 7.91
N LEU A 161 -12.75 9.65 7.01
CA LEU A 161 -13.80 9.52 5.99
C LEU A 161 -13.53 8.37 5.00
N THR A 162 -12.27 8.11 4.66
CA THR A 162 -11.87 6.93 3.87
C THR A 162 -12.17 5.63 4.60
N MET A 163 -11.90 5.54 5.92
CA MET A 163 -12.28 4.34 6.69
C MET A 163 -13.80 4.18 6.77
N CYS A 164 -14.54 5.28 6.90
CA CYS A 164 -16.00 5.25 6.84
C CYS A 164 -16.51 4.75 5.49
N SER A 165 -15.92 5.18 4.37
CA SER A 165 -16.39 4.80 3.03
C SER A 165 -16.29 3.30 2.75
N TYR A 166 -15.35 2.61 3.39
CA TYR A 166 -15.21 1.16 3.31
C TYR A 166 -16.34 0.39 3.99
N LEU A 167 -17.11 1.02 4.88
CA LEU A 167 -18.18 0.33 5.60
C LEU A 167 -19.48 0.32 4.78
N ARG A 168 -20.02 -0.89 4.58
CA ARG A 168 -21.22 -1.13 3.77
C ARG A 168 -22.43 -0.27 4.17
N GLN A 169 -22.56 0.08 5.44
CA GLN A 169 -23.68 0.89 5.95
C GLN A 169 -23.77 2.29 5.34
N PHE A 170 -22.66 2.84 4.82
CA PHE A 170 -22.64 4.19 4.23
C PHE A 170 -22.84 4.20 2.71
N ASN A 171 -22.89 3.03 2.07
CA ASN A 171 -23.16 2.88 0.63
C ASN A 171 -22.26 3.75 -0.28
N VAL A 172 -21.00 3.98 0.12
CA VAL A 172 -20.04 4.72 -0.72
C VAL A 172 -19.45 3.81 -1.81
N PHE A 173 -19.03 2.60 -1.42
CA PHE A 173 -18.62 1.54 -2.36
C PHE A 173 -19.67 0.44 -2.44
N ASN A 174 -19.77 -0.16 -3.64
CA ASN A 174 -20.58 -1.35 -3.85
C ASN A 174 -19.90 -2.59 -3.25
N PHE A 175 -20.72 -3.60 -2.95
CA PHE A 175 -20.26 -4.91 -2.51
C PHE A 175 -20.85 -5.99 -3.41
N THR A 176 -20.09 -7.05 -3.68
CA THR A 176 -20.62 -8.25 -4.33
C THR A 176 -21.63 -8.95 -3.41
N ALA A 177 -22.39 -9.90 -3.95
CA ALA A 177 -23.35 -10.66 -3.15
C ALA A 177 -22.64 -11.48 -2.06
N GLY A 178 -21.42 -11.94 -2.34
CA GLY A 178 -20.53 -12.62 -1.41
C GLY A 178 -19.83 -11.73 -0.39
N GLY A 179 -19.98 -10.40 -0.45
CA GLY A 179 -19.43 -9.46 0.55
C GLY A 179 -18.05 -8.89 0.24
N LEU A 180 -17.55 -9.02 -1.00
CA LEU A 180 -16.31 -8.37 -1.45
C LEU A 180 -16.58 -6.90 -1.81
N ILE A 181 -15.80 -5.97 -1.26
CA ILE A 181 -15.88 -4.55 -1.63
C ILE A 181 -15.39 -4.30 -3.07
N GLN A 182 -16.07 -3.42 -3.80
CA GLN A 182 -15.75 -3.07 -5.20
C GLN A 182 -15.08 -1.70 -5.27
N LEU A 183 -13.74 -1.69 -5.22
CA LEU A 183 -12.90 -0.48 -5.20
C LEU A 183 -12.38 -0.04 -6.58
N ASN A 184 -12.64 -0.83 -7.61
CA ASN A 184 -12.19 -0.59 -8.99
C ASN A 184 -13.38 -0.61 -9.98
N HIS A 185 -14.55 -0.15 -9.55
CA HIS A 185 -15.77 -0.07 -10.37
C HIS A 185 -16.24 -1.42 -10.97
N GLY A 186 -15.81 -2.54 -10.39
CA GLY A 186 -16.14 -3.88 -10.86
C GLY A 186 -15.27 -4.37 -12.03
N GLU A 187 -14.18 -3.67 -12.33
CA GLU A 187 -13.18 -4.07 -13.32
C GLU A 187 -12.33 -5.26 -12.87
N GLY A 188 -11.45 -5.75 -13.75
CA GLY A 188 -10.55 -6.87 -13.47
C GLY A 188 -9.53 -6.60 -12.36
N GLN A 189 -9.01 -7.67 -11.78
CA GLN A 189 -8.00 -7.65 -10.70
C GLN A 189 -8.40 -6.84 -9.44
N PRO A 190 -9.63 -6.99 -8.90
CA PRO A 190 -10.08 -6.20 -7.76
C PRO A 190 -9.29 -6.47 -6.48
N LEU A 191 -8.74 -7.68 -6.30
CA LEU A 191 -8.20 -8.10 -5.00
C LEU A 191 -6.99 -7.26 -4.55
N GLN A 192 -6.22 -6.67 -5.47
CA GLN A 192 -5.11 -5.79 -5.11
C GLN A 192 -5.55 -4.55 -4.32
N TYR A 193 -6.75 -4.03 -4.62
CA TYR A 193 -7.30 -2.86 -3.92
C TYR A 193 -7.95 -3.28 -2.60
N VAL A 194 -8.58 -4.45 -2.58
CA VAL A 194 -9.25 -5.00 -1.40
C VAL A 194 -8.26 -5.28 -0.29
N VAL A 195 -7.11 -5.91 -0.58
CA VAL A 195 -6.08 -6.15 0.43
C VAL A 195 -5.49 -4.84 0.99
N ASN A 196 -5.34 -3.82 0.15
CA ASN A 196 -4.87 -2.51 0.59
C ASN A 196 -5.89 -1.84 1.53
N ALA A 197 -7.18 -1.87 1.19
CA ALA A 197 -8.24 -1.33 2.05
C ALA A 197 -8.33 -2.08 3.39
N ALA A 198 -8.22 -3.41 3.36
CA ALA A 198 -8.19 -4.22 4.58
C ALA A 198 -6.99 -3.86 5.47
N PHE A 199 -5.80 -3.73 4.88
CA PHE A 199 -4.60 -3.31 5.60
C PHE A 199 -4.76 -1.91 6.22
N LEU A 200 -5.21 -0.93 5.45
CA LEU A 200 -5.39 0.44 5.94
C LEU A 200 -6.41 0.52 7.09
N ALA A 201 -7.55 -0.20 6.97
CA ALA A 201 -8.57 -0.24 8.00
C ALA A 201 -8.06 -0.86 9.31
N SER A 202 -7.34 -2.00 9.21
CA SER A 202 -6.72 -2.65 10.36
C SER A 202 -5.68 -1.75 11.02
N LEU A 203 -4.77 -1.17 10.23
CA LEU A 203 -3.68 -0.33 10.73
C LEU A 203 -4.19 0.97 11.36
N PHE A 204 -5.23 1.58 10.80
CA PHE A 204 -5.86 2.76 11.39
C PHE A 204 -6.52 2.43 12.73
N ALA A 205 -7.21 1.28 12.84
CA ALA A 205 -7.77 0.83 14.10
C ALA A 205 -6.67 0.65 15.17
N ASP A 206 -5.54 0.07 14.80
CA ASP A 206 -4.42 -0.11 15.73
C ASP A 206 -3.79 1.22 16.16
N TYR A 207 -3.73 2.24 15.29
CA TYR A 207 -3.27 3.57 15.67
C TYR A 207 -4.18 4.25 16.71
N LEU A 208 -5.49 4.06 16.58
CA LEU A 208 -6.46 4.60 17.54
C LEU A 208 -6.40 3.83 18.87
N GLU A 209 -6.35 2.50 18.83
CA GLU A 209 -6.21 1.66 20.03
C GLU A 209 -4.92 1.98 20.80
N ALA A 210 -3.82 2.15 20.06
CA ALA A 210 -2.53 2.55 20.59
C ALA A 210 -2.62 3.88 21.39
N THR A 211 -3.56 4.76 21.09
CA THR A 211 -3.77 6.01 21.83
C THR A 211 -5.01 6.01 22.73
N PHE A 212 -5.54 4.81 23.04
CA PHE A 212 -6.72 4.60 23.87
C PHE A 212 -7.98 5.30 23.33
N ILE A 213 -8.07 5.49 22.01
CA ILE A 213 -9.25 6.00 21.32
C ILE A 213 -10.12 4.80 20.92
N PRO A 214 -11.32 4.61 21.51
CA PRO A 214 -12.10 3.37 21.34
C PRO A 214 -12.87 3.24 20.02
N GLY A 215 -12.81 4.27 19.16
CA GLY A 215 -13.56 4.31 17.91
C GLY A 215 -13.45 5.66 17.21
N MET A 216 -14.15 5.80 16.10
CA MET A 216 -14.17 7.01 15.28
C MET A 216 -15.59 7.46 14.96
N ASN A 217 -15.76 8.72 14.56
CA ASN A 217 -17.05 9.23 14.11
C ASN A 217 -17.13 9.28 12.58
N CYS A 218 -18.17 8.66 12.04
CA CYS A 218 -18.58 8.78 10.64
C CYS A 218 -19.83 9.66 10.56
N GLY A 219 -19.62 10.98 10.51
CA GLY A 219 -20.71 11.95 10.65
C GLY A 219 -21.38 11.82 12.02
N PRO A 220 -22.71 11.58 12.10
CA PRO A 220 -23.41 11.41 13.38
C PRO A 220 -23.25 10.00 13.99
N HIS A 221 -22.61 9.06 13.29
CA HIS A 221 -22.51 7.67 13.71
C HIS A 221 -21.16 7.36 14.35
N TYR A 222 -21.18 6.88 15.59
CA TYR A 222 -19.98 6.36 16.25
C TYR A 222 -19.69 4.93 15.80
N ILE A 223 -18.46 4.67 15.37
CA ILE A 223 -17.97 3.38 14.88
C ILE A 223 -16.87 2.86 15.82
N PRO A 224 -17.13 1.78 16.58
CA PRO A 224 -16.10 1.10 17.37
C PRO A 224 -14.97 0.53 16.50
N LEU A 225 -13.76 0.42 17.03
CA LEU A 225 -12.61 -0.12 16.29
C LEU A 225 -12.83 -1.54 15.76
N ASP A 226 -13.57 -2.37 16.50
CA ASP A 226 -13.86 -3.75 16.10
C ASP A 226 -14.61 -3.82 14.77
N VAL A 227 -15.43 -2.82 14.43
CA VAL A 227 -16.13 -2.77 13.13
C VAL A 227 -15.14 -2.64 11.97
N LEU A 228 -14.05 -1.89 12.13
CA LEU A 228 -12.99 -1.78 11.12
C LEU A 228 -12.18 -3.06 11.01
N ARG A 229 -11.89 -3.70 12.15
CA ARG A 229 -11.18 -4.99 12.19
C ARG A 229 -11.99 -6.12 11.59
N ASP A 230 -13.31 -6.13 11.82
CA ASP A 230 -14.26 -7.06 11.23
C ASP A 230 -14.35 -6.86 9.71
N PHE A 231 -14.40 -5.61 9.26
CA PHE A 231 -14.31 -5.30 7.83
C PHE A 231 -13.01 -5.86 7.23
N ALA A 232 -11.85 -5.51 7.78
CA ALA A 232 -10.57 -5.97 7.27
C ALA A 232 -10.48 -7.51 7.25
N SER A 233 -10.88 -8.16 8.35
CA SER A 233 -10.92 -9.62 8.47
C SER A 233 -11.86 -10.25 7.45
N SER A 234 -13.05 -9.68 7.23
CA SER A 234 -14.01 -10.20 6.25
C SER A 234 -13.44 -10.22 4.83
N GLN A 235 -12.70 -9.17 4.46
CA GLN A 235 -12.12 -9.05 3.12
C GLN A 235 -10.98 -10.06 2.92
N ILE A 236 -10.11 -10.24 3.91
CA ILE A 236 -9.04 -11.25 3.85
C ILE A 236 -9.61 -12.67 3.91
N ASN A 237 -10.62 -12.93 4.74
CA ASN A 237 -11.30 -14.22 4.79
C ASN A 237 -11.98 -14.56 3.47
N TYR A 238 -12.61 -13.59 2.81
CA TYR A 238 -13.14 -13.76 1.45
C TYR A 238 -12.04 -14.22 0.49
N ILE A 239 -10.87 -13.57 0.52
CA ILE A 239 -9.72 -13.90 -0.33
C ILE A 239 -9.22 -15.33 -0.04
N LEU A 240 -9.19 -15.71 1.23
CA LEU A 240 -8.66 -16.99 1.69
C LEU A 240 -9.63 -18.17 1.49
N GLY A 241 -10.92 -17.92 1.26
CA GLY A 241 -11.88 -18.95 0.85
C GLY A 241 -13.29 -18.79 1.38
N ASP A 242 -13.58 -17.82 2.25
CA ASP A 242 -14.94 -17.54 2.71
C ASP A 242 -15.71 -16.68 1.71
N ASN A 243 -15.90 -17.24 0.51
CA ASN A 243 -16.62 -16.65 -0.59
C ASN A 243 -17.65 -17.65 -1.15
N PRO A 244 -18.59 -17.22 -1.99
CA PRO A 244 -19.63 -18.09 -2.55
C PRO A 244 -19.11 -19.34 -3.27
N LEU A 245 -17.89 -19.27 -3.82
CA LEU A 245 -17.25 -20.39 -4.52
C LEU A 245 -16.51 -21.36 -3.60
N LYS A 246 -16.34 -21.03 -2.31
CA LYS A 246 -15.49 -21.75 -1.35
C LYS A 246 -14.12 -22.08 -1.96
N PHE A 247 -13.50 -21.04 -2.52
CA PHE A 247 -12.30 -21.11 -3.35
C PHE A 247 -11.28 -20.09 -2.88
N SER A 248 -10.06 -20.50 -2.54
CA SER A 248 -8.99 -19.58 -2.19
C SER A 248 -8.42 -18.91 -3.42
N TYR A 249 -8.29 -17.59 -3.36
CA TYR A 249 -7.59 -16.81 -4.39
C TYR A 249 -6.08 -16.74 -4.13
N VAL A 250 -5.57 -17.41 -3.10
CA VAL A 250 -4.13 -17.54 -2.81
C VAL A 250 -3.67 -18.95 -3.18
N VAL A 251 -2.74 -19.05 -4.13
CA VAL A 251 -2.22 -20.33 -4.63
C VAL A 251 -1.55 -21.10 -3.50
N GLY A 252 -1.95 -22.36 -3.32
CA GLY A 252 -1.40 -23.24 -2.28
C GLY A 252 -2.06 -23.10 -0.90
N TYR A 253 -3.06 -22.23 -0.75
CA TYR A 253 -3.82 -22.09 0.49
C TYR A 253 -5.23 -22.72 0.36
N GLY A 254 -5.69 -23.38 1.42
CA GLY A 254 -6.99 -24.06 1.45
C GLY A 254 -7.05 -25.31 0.57
N SER A 255 -8.24 -25.95 0.52
CA SER A 255 -8.45 -27.19 -0.23
C SER A 255 -8.70 -26.97 -1.74
N ARG A 256 -9.13 -25.76 -2.12
CA ARG A 256 -9.42 -25.37 -3.51
C ARG A 256 -8.79 -24.01 -3.78
N PHE A 257 -7.94 -23.94 -4.81
CA PHE A 257 -7.24 -22.73 -5.25
C PHE A 257 -6.94 -22.80 -6.75
N SER A 258 -6.54 -21.67 -7.35
CA SER A 258 -6.25 -21.57 -8.79
C SER A 258 -5.13 -22.51 -9.22
N LYS A 259 -5.41 -23.29 -10.27
CA LYS A 259 -4.43 -24.17 -10.92
C LYS A 259 -3.96 -23.62 -12.27
N HIS A 260 -4.58 -22.55 -12.77
CA HIS A 260 -4.34 -22.01 -14.11
C HIS A 260 -3.86 -20.56 -14.05
N VAL A 261 -2.87 -20.28 -13.20
CA VAL A 261 -2.33 -18.95 -12.95
C VAL A 261 -1.66 -18.38 -14.22
N HIS A 262 -1.96 -17.13 -14.58
CA HIS A 262 -1.32 -16.40 -15.70
C HIS A 262 0.14 -16.04 -15.39
N HIS A 263 1.00 -17.05 -15.27
CA HIS A 263 2.40 -16.87 -14.88
C HIS A 263 3.32 -17.83 -15.63
N ARG A 264 4.28 -17.28 -16.39
CA ARG A 264 5.17 -18.04 -17.28
C ARG A 264 6.00 -19.08 -16.51
N GLY A 265 6.59 -18.71 -15.38
CA GLY A 265 7.37 -19.65 -14.56
C GLY A 265 6.52 -20.76 -13.93
N ALA A 266 5.21 -20.54 -13.78
CA ALA A 266 4.30 -21.52 -13.23
C ALA A 266 3.78 -22.48 -14.32
N SER A 267 3.56 -21.97 -15.54
CA SER A 267 2.97 -22.74 -16.64
C SER A 267 3.96 -23.60 -17.44
N ILE A 268 5.25 -23.28 -17.40
CA ILE A 268 6.30 -24.00 -18.14
C ILE A 268 6.87 -25.13 -17.28
N PRO A 269 6.86 -26.39 -17.73
CA PRO A 269 7.44 -27.50 -16.97
C PRO A 269 8.93 -27.29 -16.69
N ASN A 270 9.37 -27.70 -15.49
CA ASN A 270 10.78 -27.72 -15.14
C ASN A 270 11.46 -28.99 -15.67
N ASN A 271 11.81 -28.99 -16.96
CA ASN A 271 12.42 -30.13 -17.66
C ASN A 271 13.76 -29.79 -18.32
N GLU A 272 14.44 -28.73 -17.82
CA GLU A 272 15.71 -28.21 -18.35
C GLU A 272 15.68 -27.73 -19.81
N ILE A 273 14.53 -27.76 -20.48
CA ILE A 273 14.35 -27.25 -21.85
C ILE A 273 14.10 -25.75 -21.81
N LYS A 274 14.90 -25.00 -22.56
CA LYS A 274 14.71 -23.55 -22.76
C LYS A 274 13.69 -23.33 -23.88
N TYR A 275 12.56 -22.72 -23.55
CA TYR A 275 11.54 -22.33 -24.52
C TYR A 275 11.69 -20.86 -24.95
N SER A 276 11.51 -20.59 -26.24
CA SER A 276 11.35 -19.21 -26.75
C SER A 276 9.98 -18.62 -26.38
N CYS A 277 9.78 -17.31 -26.56
CA CYS A 277 8.48 -16.67 -26.32
C CYS A 277 7.36 -17.32 -27.15
N THR A 278 7.59 -17.57 -28.44
CA THR A 278 6.63 -18.20 -29.35
C THR A 278 6.34 -19.65 -28.95
N GLN A 279 7.38 -20.41 -28.58
CA GLN A 279 7.19 -21.77 -28.05
C GLN A 279 6.42 -21.75 -26.72
N GLY A 280 6.54 -20.67 -25.94
CA GLY A 280 5.83 -20.44 -24.70
C GLY A 280 4.31 -20.31 -24.85
N TRP A 281 3.81 -19.96 -26.05
CA TRP A 281 2.37 -19.80 -26.29
C TRP A 281 1.61 -21.10 -26.07
N LYS A 282 2.19 -22.27 -26.38
CA LYS A 282 1.57 -23.56 -26.08
C LYS A 282 1.31 -23.74 -24.57
N TRP A 283 2.21 -23.23 -23.73
CA TRP A 283 2.08 -23.29 -22.26
C TRP A 283 1.11 -22.23 -21.73
N ARG A 284 0.94 -21.10 -22.45
CA ARG A 284 -0.11 -20.12 -22.16
C ARG A 284 -1.49 -20.72 -22.45
N ASP A 285 -1.64 -21.34 -23.62
CA ASP A 285 -2.93 -21.69 -24.22
C ASP A 285 -3.43 -23.11 -23.86
N THR A 286 -2.59 -23.94 -23.22
CA THR A 286 -2.99 -25.27 -22.74
C THR A 286 -4.09 -25.19 -21.66
N ARG A 287 -4.98 -26.18 -21.66
CA ARG A 287 -6.01 -26.37 -20.62
C ARG A 287 -5.52 -27.16 -19.42
N GLU A 288 -4.32 -27.74 -19.51
CA GLU A 288 -3.72 -28.45 -18.39
C GLU A 288 -3.38 -27.48 -17.25
N PRO A 289 -3.41 -27.93 -15.99
CA PRO A 289 -2.99 -27.12 -14.85
C PRO A 289 -1.52 -26.72 -14.96
N ASN A 290 -1.15 -25.64 -14.28
CA ASN A 290 0.23 -25.22 -14.16
C ASN A 290 1.07 -26.34 -13.52
N PRO A 291 2.17 -26.80 -14.16
CA PRO A 291 3.01 -27.86 -13.61
C PRO A 291 3.73 -27.44 -12.32
N ASN A 292 3.95 -26.13 -12.12
CA ASN A 292 4.57 -25.61 -10.89
C ASN A 292 3.57 -24.70 -10.16
N ASN A 293 3.32 -24.99 -8.87
CA ASN A 293 2.52 -24.12 -8.03
C ASN A 293 3.37 -22.94 -7.55
N ILE A 294 2.94 -21.72 -7.87
CA ILE A 294 3.53 -20.48 -7.33
C ILE A 294 2.89 -20.16 -5.97
N ILE A 295 3.30 -20.91 -4.95
CA ILE A 295 2.72 -20.87 -3.60
C ILE A 295 2.75 -19.43 -3.04
N GLY A 296 1.65 -18.99 -2.46
CA GLY A 296 1.48 -17.66 -1.87
C GLY A 296 1.01 -16.59 -2.86
N ALA A 297 1.01 -16.85 -4.17
CA ALA A 297 0.56 -15.87 -5.14
C ALA A 297 -0.96 -15.67 -5.08
N MET A 298 -1.37 -14.44 -4.79
CA MET A 298 -2.76 -14.00 -4.93
C MET A 298 -3.09 -13.72 -6.40
N VAL A 299 -4.12 -14.37 -6.94
CA VAL A 299 -4.63 -14.09 -8.29
C VAL A 299 -5.48 -12.82 -8.31
N GLY A 300 -5.81 -12.30 -9.50
CA GLY A 300 -6.63 -11.09 -9.67
C GLY A 300 -8.01 -11.13 -8.98
N GLY A 301 -8.63 -12.32 -8.93
CA GLY A 301 -9.88 -12.56 -8.19
C GLY A 301 -11.15 -12.50 -9.04
N PRO A 302 -12.34 -12.50 -8.41
CA PRO A 302 -13.61 -12.62 -9.10
C PRO A 302 -14.06 -11.32 -9.77
N ASN A 303 -15.11 -11.39 -10.57
CA ASN A 303 -15.82 -10.20 -11.06
C ASN A 303 -16.82 -9.68 -10.03
N ARG A 304 -17.52 -8.58 -10.37
CA ARG A 304 -18.56 -7.94 -9.51
C ARG A 304 -19.75 -8.83 -9.10
N PHE A 305 -19.87 -10.03 -9.66
CA PHE A 305 -20.92 -11.02 -9.37
C PHE A 305 -20.39 -12.26 -8.65
N ASP A 306 -19.21 -12.18 -8.02
CA ASP A 306 -18.53 -13.31 -7.35
C ASP A 306 -18.15 -14.47 -8.29
N GLN A 307 -18.15 -14.25 -9.62
CA GLN A 307 -17.77 -15.28 -10.59
C GLN A 307 -16.27 -15.22 -10.86
N PHE A 308 -15.64 -16.39 -10.93
CA PHE A 308 -14.21 -16.54 -11.17
C PHE A 308 -13.94 -17.53 -12.31
N GLN A 309 -13.08 -17.16 -13.25
CA GLN A 309 -12.63 -18.03 -14.33
C GLN A 309 -11.19 -18.46 -14.09
N ASP A 310 -10.98 -19.71 -13.68
CA ASP A 310 -9.64 -20.29 -13.52
C ASP A 310 -9.06 -20.71 -14.89
N LEU A 311 -8.82 -19.71 -15.74
CA LEU A 311 -8.24 -19.87 -17.06
C LEU A 311 -6.98 -19.03 -17.17
N ARG A 312 -5.90 -19.64 -17.65
CA ARG A 312 -4.60 -18.97 -17.78
C ARG A 312 -4.63 -17.79 -18.74
N THR A 313 -5.49 -17.81 -19.76
CA THR A 313 -5.65 -16.69 -20.70
C THR A 313 -6.49 -15.55 -20.14
N SER A 314 -7.27 -15.80 -19.09
CA SER A 314 -8.12 -14.82 -18.41
C SER A 314 -7.34 -14.03 -17.35
N TYR A 315 -6.33 -13.26 -17.80
CA TYR A 315 -5.40 -12.52 -16.93
C TYR A 315 -6.12 -11.62 -15.91
N LYS A 316 -7.29 -11.05 -16.26
CA LYS A 316 -8.14 -10.28 -15.34
C LYS A 316 -8.51 -11.02 -14.04
N TYR A 317 -8.55 -12.34 -14.08
CA TYR A 317 -8.89 -13.22 -12.96
C TYR A 317 -7.65 -13.92 -12.39
N THR A 318 -6.77 -14.43 -13.25
CA THR A 318 -5.72 -15.40 -12.88
C THR A 318 -4.31 -14.82 -12.81
N GLU A 319 -4.11 -13.53 -13.10
CA GLU A 319 -2.80 -12.88 -13.02
C GLU A 319 -2.47 -12.47 -11.58
N PRO A 320 -1.38 -12.99 -11.00
CA PRO A 320 -0.85 -12.46 -9.76
C PRO A 320 0.10 -11.29 -10.04
N THR A 321 0.05 -10.26 -9.19
CA THR A 321 0.93 -9.10 -9.32
C THR A 321 1.73 -8.88 -8.03
N LEU A 322 2.90 -8.24 -8.15
CA LEU A 322 3.68 -7.84 -6.98
C LEU A 322 2.90 -6.83 -6.13
N VAL A 323 2.18 -5.90 -6.78
CA VAL A 323 1.35 -4.88 -6.11
C VAL A 323 0.27 -5.54 -5.24
N GLY A 324 -0.47 -6.51 -5.77
CA GLY A 324 -1.49 -7.21 -4.99
C GLY A 324 -0.91 -8.04 -3.85
N ASN A 325 0.22 -8.71 -4.06
CA ASN A 325 0.84 -9.51 -3.00
C ASN A 325 1.51 -8.65 -1.91
N ALA A 326 2.00 -7.45 -2.24
CA ALA A 326 2.51 -6.52 -1.24
C ALA A 326 1.42 -6.12 -0.23
N GLY A 327 0.23 -5.77 -0.72
CA GLY A 327 -0.93 -5.49 0.13
C GLY A 327 -1.43 -6.71 0.89
N LEU A 328 -1.43 -7.90 0.27
CA LEU A 328 -1.82 -9.15 0.94
C LEU A 328 -0.93 -9.43 2.16
N VAL A 329 0.40 -9.37 1.98
CA VAL A 329 1.35 -9.61 3.09
C VAL A 329 1.13 -8.59 4.21
N ALA A 330 0.97 -7.31 3.87
CA ALA A 330 0.72 -6.27 4.85
C ALA A 330 -0.58 -6.50 5.65
N ALA A 331 -1.67 -6.86 4.96
CA ALA A 331 -2.95 -7.16 5.60
C ALA A 331 -2.92 -8.42 6.48
N LEU A 332 -2.23 -9.47 6.02
CA LEU A 332 -2.06 -10.69 6.82
C LEU A 332 -1.24 -10.42 8.10
N VAL A 333 -0.18 -9.61 7.99
CA VAL A 333 0.62 -9.21 9.16
C VAL A 333 -0.22 -8.37 10.12
N SER A 334 -1.00 -7.40 9.62
CA SER A 334 -1.81 -6.54 10.50
C SER A 334 -2.93 -7.30 11.23
N LEU A 335 -3.46 -8.36 10.63
CA LEU A 335 -4.55 -9.15 11.20
C LEU A 335 -4.10 -10.35 12.06
N THR A 336 -2.81 -10.69 12.07
CA THR A 336 -2.32 -11.85 12.82
C THR A 336 -1.79 -11.46 14.19
N ASN A 337 -2.39 -12.03 15.24
CA ASN A 337 -2.02 -11.84 16.66
C ASN A 337 -0.63 -12.42 17.05
N SER A 338 0.14 -12.96 16.09
CA SER A 338 1.44 -13.61 16.33
C SER A 338 2.51 -12.65 16.84
N GLY A 339 2.32 -11.33 16.68
CA GLY A 339 3.13 -10.29 17.29
C GLY A 339 2.37 -9.63 18.44
N SER A 340 2.42 -10.23 19.62
CA SER A 340 1.88 -9.63 20.85
C SER A 340 2.29 -8.15 20.98
N SER A 341 1.33 -7.29 21.34
CA SER A 341 1.44 -5.87 21.74
C SER A 341 1.33 -4.76 20.68
N GLY A 342 0.24 -4.78 19.89
CA GLY A 342 -0.23 -3.59 19.15
C GLY A 342 0.78 -3.02 18.14
N VAL A 343 0.46 -1.86 17.57
CA VAL A 343 1.40 -1.16 16.69
C VAL A 343 2.58 -0.63 17.49
N ASP A 344 3.79 -0.90 16.99
CA ASP A 344 5.02 -0.32 17.49
C ASP A 344 4.99 1.22 17.37
N LYS A 345 4.85 1.91 18.50
CA LYS A 345 4.72 3.37 18.53
C LYS A 345 6.03 4.10 18.29
N ASN A 346 7.18 3.44 18.47
CA ASN A 346 8.46 4.12 18.66
C ASN A 346 9.44 3.86 17.53
N ASN A 347 9.57 2.61 17.07
CA ASN A 347 10.68 2.30 16.15
C ASN A 347 10.51 2.91 14.76
N ILE A 348 9.27 3.13 14.30
CA ILE A 348 9.07 3.83 13.02
C ILE A 348 9.58 5.29 13.05
N PHE A 349 9.62 5.89 14.25
CA PHE A 349 10.07 7.26 14.46
C PHE A 349 11.52 7.31 14.96
N SER A 350 12.31 6.23 14.82
CA SER A 350 13.68 6.22 15.34
C SER A 350 14.60 7.26 14.70
N GLY A 351 14.28 7.72 13.49
CA GLY A 351 14.99 8.83 12.85
C GLY A 351 14.51 10.21 13.31
N VAL A 352 13.33 10.31 13.94
CA VAL A 352 12.70 11.58 14.31
C VAL A 352 13.25 12.07 15.65
N PRO A 353 13.81 13.30 15.73
CA PRO A 353 14.27 13.84 17.01
C PRO A 353 13.10 14.11 17.96
N PRO A 354 13.33 14.13 19.29
CA PRO A 354 12.31 14.53 20.25
C PRO A 354 11.74 15.91 19.92
N LEU A 355 10.41 16.01 19.79
CA LEU A 355 9.73 17.25 19.42
C LEU A 355 9.58 18.24 20.59
N TYR A 356 9.70 17.74 21.81
CA TYR A 356 9.61 18.52 23.03
C TYR A 356 10.90 18.39 23.84
N PRO A 357 11.26 19.41 24.65
CA PRO A 357 12.34 19.29 25.61
C PRO A 357 12.10 18.10 26.53
N THR A 358 13.16 17.36 26.86
CA THR A 358 13.07 16.34 27.90
C THR A 358 12.66 17.00 29.21
N THR A 359 11.72 16.40 29.95
CA THR A 359 11.36 16.88 31.28
C THR A 359 12.63 16.95 32.13
N PRO A 360 12.92 18.09 32.80
CA PRO A 360 14.07 18.17 33.68
C PRO A 360 13.96 17.10 34.78
N PRO A 361 15.09 16.56 35.27
CA PRO A 361 15.07 15.59 36.35
C PRO A 361 14.31 16.19 37.55
N PRO A 362 13.59 15.35 38.33
CA PRO A 362 12.88 15.83 39.50
C PRO A 362 13.85 16.59 40.41
N PRO A 363 13.41 17.69 41.04
CA PRO A 363 14.26 18.43 41.96
C PRO A 363 14.78 17.46 43.04
N PRO A 364 16.04 17.64 43.50
CA PRO A 364 16.59 16.79 44.55
C PRO A 364 15.64 16.77 45.75
N PRO A 365 15.46 15.62 46.43
CA PRO A 365 14.58 15.52 47.59
C PRO A 365 14.98 16.58 48.60
N TRP A 366 14.00 17.40 49.01
CA TRP A 366 14.19 18.47 49.98
C TRP A 366 14.82 17.90 51.25
N ARG A 367 15.98 18.43 51.63
CA ARG A 367 16.62 18.14 52.92
C ARG A 367 16.30 19.31 53.86
N PRO A 368 15.57 19.07 54.97
CA PRO A 368 15.25 20.08 55.97
C PRO A 368 16.48 20.77 56.56
#